data_AF-A0A8T8LQ18-F1
#
_entry.id   AF-A0A8T8LQ18-F1
#
_cell.length_a   1.000
_cell.length_b   1.000
_cell.length_c   1.000
_cell.angle_alpha   90.00
_cell.angle_beta   90.00
_cell.angle_gamma   90.00
#
_symmetry.space_group_name_H-M   'P 1'
#
loop_
_entity.id
_entity.type
_entity.pdbx_description
1 polymer ?
#
loop_
_entity_poly.entity_id
_entity_poly.type
_entity_poly.pdbx_seq_one_letter_code
_entity_poly.pdbx_strand_id
1 'polypeptide(L)'
;MRTPLAAVGLVALGVLLMANPLFLPVSVGEPNPAYTHTVQPVGEGSVAGIESPATGAANGSDAENDTNASDAVVAYADLAPDARAAFDRARDAPEGGFGVEDPDERVDSLSYPTEPTLGDGLLIVERDGERYEFWTRTVEREPGAVVAQRVFLQPVAFLVGFLAVVAGAAVGLRGRLAGE
;
A
#
# COMPACT_ATOMS: atom_id res chain seq x y z
N MET A 1 -1.07 -53.96 13.89
CA MET A 1 -0.58 -53.33 12.64
C MET A 1 -1.22 -51.98 12.30
N ARG A 2 -2.46 -51.64 12.74
CA ARG A 2 -3.12 -50.37 12.35
C ARG A 2 -2.61 -49.11 13.08
N THR A 3 -2.20 -49.27 14.34
CA THR A 3 -1.72 -48.20 15.22
C THR A 3 -0.46 -47.46 14.73
N PRO A 4 0.62 -48.14 14.27
CA PRO A 4 1.81 -47.44 13.77
C PRO A 4 1.53 -46.66 12.48
N LEU A 5 0.65 -47.19 11.61
CA LEU A 5 0.25 -46.54 10.37
C LEU A 5 -0.55 -45.24 10.64
N ALA A 6 -1.41 -45.25 11.66
CA ALA A 6 -2.14 -44.07 12.09
C ALA A 6 -1.22 -42.99 12.70
N ALA A 7 -0.20 -43.40 13.47
CA ALA A 7 0.77 -42.46 14.04
C ALA A 7 1.62 -41.77 12.95
N VAL A 8 2.11 -42.54 11.98
CA VAL A 8 2.86 -41.99 10.83
C VAL A 8 1.98 -41.06 9.99
N GLY A 9 0.71 -41.43 9.76
CA GLY A 9 -0.24 -40.59 9.03
C GLY A 9 -0.50 -39.24 9.71
N LEU A 10 -0.67 -39.23 11.04
CA LEU A 10 -0.89 -37.99 11.81
C LEU A 10 0.34 -37.07 11.80
N VAL A 11 1.54 -37.64 11.94
CA VAL A 11 2.79 -36.86 11.89
C VAL A 11 3.01 -36.30 10.49
N ALA A 12 2.82 -37.10 9.44
CA ALA A 12 2.96 -36.64 8.06
C ALA A 12 1.96 -35.52 7.75
N LEU A 13 0.69 -35.68 8.13
CA LEU A 13 -0.35 -34.65 7.95
C LEU A 13 -0.03 -33.38 8.74
N GLY A 14 0.42 -33.51 9.98
CA GLY A 14 0.77 -32.36 10.82
C GLY A 14 1.96 -31.58 10.27
N VAL A 15 3.01 -32.27 9.80
CA VAL A 15 4.15 -31.65 9.12
C VAL A 15 3.70 -30.97 7.83
N LEU A 16 2.82 -31.59 7.04
CA LEU A 16 2.30 -30.99 5.80
C LEU A 16 1.50 -29.71 6.09
N LEU A 17 0.69 -29.69 7.15
CA LEU A 17 -0.06 -28.51 7.58
C LEU A 17 0.85 -27.39 8.09
N MET A 18 1.92 -27.73 8.84
CA MET A 18 2.88 -26.74 9.35
C MET A 18 3.83 -26.22 8.27
N ALA A 19 4.22 -27.07 7.31
CA ALA A 19 5.14 -26.72 6.23
C ALA A 19 4.43 -26.04 5.05
N ASN A 20 3.11 -26.16 4.92
CA ASN A 20 2.36 -25.64 3.79
C ASN A 20 1.29 -24.57 4.12
N PRO A 21 1.64 -23.48 4.83
CA PRO A 21 0.73 -22.34 4.97
C PRO A 21 0.55 -21.53 3.68
N LEU A 22 1.28 -21.83 2.60
CA LEU A 22 1.38 -21.01 1.38
C LEU A 22 0.57 -21.50 0.17
N PHE A 23 0.03 -22.73 0.19
CA PHE A 23 -0.73 -23.29 -0.96
C PHE A 23 -2.25 -23.39 -0.72
N LEU A 24 -2.78 -22.87 0.38
CA LEU A 24 -4.22 -22.68 0.46
C LEU A 24 -4.61 -21.64 -0.60
N PRO A 25 -5.54 -21.93 -1.52
CA PRO A 25 -6.02 -20.95 -2.49
C PRO A 25 -6.68 -19.83 -1.70
N VAL A 26 -5.92 -18.76 -1.47
CA VAL A 26 -6.47 -17.50 -0.99
C VAL A 26 -7.20 -16.92 -2.17
N SER A 27 -8.48 -16.58 -1.98
CA SER A 27 -9.23 -15.91 -3.04
C SER A 27 -8.50 -14.60 -3.29
N VAL A 28 -7.87 -14.45 -4.45
CA VAL A 28 -7.32 -13.18 -4.88
C VAL A 28 -8.54 -12.32 -5.17
N GLY A 29 -9.00 -11.57 -4.16
CA GLY A 29 -10.07 -10.61 -4.37
C GLY A 29 -9.61 -9.55 -5.37
N GLU A 30 -10.56 -8.98 -6.10
CA GLU A 30 -10.26 -7.87 -7.01
C GLU A 30 -9.53 -6.75 -6.23
N PRO A 31 -8.47 -6.16 -6.81
CA PRO A 31 -7.73 -5.08 -6.17
C PRO A 31 -8.68 -3.98 -5.70
N ASN A 32 -8.58 -3.58 -4.43
CA ASN A 32 -9.39 -2.48 -3.93
C ASN A 32 -8.59 -1.18 -4.10
N PRO A 33 -9.01 -0.25 -4.97
CA PRO A 33 -8.28 1.00 -5.18
C PRO A 33 -8.40 1.87 -3.92
N ALA A 34 -7.27 2.38 -3.45
CA ALA A 34 -7.22 3.43 -2.44
C ALA A 34 -6.63 4.70 -3.06
N TYR A 35 -7.24 5.84 -2.78
CA TYR A 35 -6.84 7.14 -3.30
C TYR A 35 -6.06 7.87 -2.23
N THR A 36 -4.82 8.25 -2.51
CA THR A 36 -3.95 8.89 -1.52
C THR A 36 -3.63 10.32 -1.90
N HIS A 37 -3.57 11.20 -0.90
CA HIS A 37 -3.23 12.61 -0.99
C HIS A 37 -2.03 12.87 -0.08
N THR A 38 -0.91 13.33 -0.63
CA THR A 38 0.28 13.66 0.16
C THR A 38 0.82 15.04 -0.20
N VAL A 39 1.24 15.80 0.82
CA VAL A 39 1.78 17.14 0.73
C VAL A 39 3.16 17.17 1.36
N GLN A 40 4.15 17.62 0.60
CA GLN A 40 5.52 17.79 1.08
C GLN A 40 6.08 19.14 0.64
N PRO A 41 6.87 19.86 1.47
CA PRO A 41 7.60 21.03 0.98
C PRO A 41 8.58 20.64 -0.14
N VAL A 42 8.69 21.50 -1.16
CA VAL A 42 9.67 21.35 -2.24
C VAL A 42 11.09 21.49 -1.65
N GLY A 43 11.96 20.49 -1.87
CA GLY A 43 13.32 20.45 -1.32
C GLY A 43 14.32 19.71 -2.22
N GLU A 44 15.53 19.45 -1.71
CA GLU A 44 16.54 18.68 -2.45
C GLU A 44 16.04 17.25 -2.68
N GLY A 45 15.79 16.87 -3.94
CA GLY A 45 15.16 15.60 -4.32
C GLY A 45 13.69 15.68 -4.71
N SER A 46 13.08 16.87 -4.67
CA SER A 46 11.77 17.16 -5.24
C SER A 46 11.78 16.95 -6.76
N VAL A 47 10.68 16.43 -7.31
CA VAL A 47 10.51 16.26 -8.77
C VAL A 47 10.47 17.61 -9.48
N ALA A 48 10.02 18.66 -8.80
CA ALA A 48 10.07 20.03 -9.30
C ALA A 48 11.43 20.73 -9.08
N GLY A 49 12.31 20.19 -8.24
CA GLY A 49 13.64 20.72 -7.96
C GLY A 49 13.67 22.13 -7.33
N ILE A 50 14.76 22.44 -6.64
CA ILE A 50 15.03 23.81 -6.14
C ILE A 50 15.31 24.79 -7.31
N GLU A 51 15.56 24.26 -8.51
CA GLU A 51 15.88 25.04 -9.72
C GLU A 51 14.64 25.41 -10.57
N SER A 52 13.40 25.11 -10.13
CA SER A 52 12.19 25.65 -10.78
C SER A 52 12.15 27.17 -10.64
N PRO A 53 12.30 27.94 -11.73
CA PRO A 53 12.75 29.32 -11.65
C PRO A 53 11.71 30.21 -10.97
N ALA A 54 12.08 30.79 -9.84
CA ALA A 54 11.45 31.97 -9.28
C ALA A 54 12.50 33.05 -9.09
N THR A 55 12.96 33.69 -10.17
CA THR A 55 13.33 35.12 -10.20
C THR A 55 13.79 35.51 -11.61
N GLY A 56 13.32 36.66 -12.11
CA GLY A 56 13.50 37.10 -13.49
C GLY A 56 14.96 37.29 -13.93
N ALA A 57 15.23 36.95 -15.20
CA ALA A 57 16.41 37.37 -15.93
C ALA A 57 16.00 37.87 -17.31
N ALA A 58 16.38 39.13 -17.57
CA ALA A 58 16.28 39.77 -18.87
C ALA A 58 17.21 39.09 -19.90
N ASN A 59 16.79 39.18 -21.17
CA ASN A 59 17.53 38.91 -22.41
C ASN A 59 17.93 37.46 -22.71
N GLY A 60 17.58 37.03 -23.93
CA GLY A 60 18.20 35.90 -24.59
C GLY A 60 17.20 35.05 -25.35
N SER A 61 17.03 35.33 -26.63
CA SER A 61 16.46 34.42 -27.63
C SER A 61 17.11 33.04 -27.53
N ASP A 62 16.30 31.98 -27.51
CA ASP A 62 16.29 30.93 -28.55
C ASP A 62 15.15 29.96 -28.25
N ALA A 63 14.29 29.77 -29.25
CA ALA A 63 13.10 28.94 -29.16
C ALA A 63 13.44 27.49 -29.54
N GLU A 64 13.34 26.58 -28.57
CA GLU A 64 13.27 25.15 -28.85
C GLU A 64 12.38 24.45 -27.81
N ASN A 65 11.10 24.33 -28.14
CA ASN A 65 10.15 23.31 -27.69
C ASN A 65 10.31 22.77 -26.25
N ASP A 66 10.09 23.63 -25.26
CA ASP A 66 10.05 23.25 -23.85
C ASP A 66 8.62 23.44 -23.34
N THR A 67 7.93 22.35 -23.02
CA THR A 67 6.63 22.37 -22.34
C THR A 67 6.82 22.95 -20.93
N ASN A 68 6.68 24.26 -20.85
CA ASN A 68 6.72 25.17 -19.71
C ASN A 68 6.60 24.51 -18.32
N ALA A 69 7.72 24.29 -17.63
CA ALA A 69 7.77 24.02 -16.19
C ALA A 69 7.12 25.14 -15.34
N SER A 70 6.94 26.33 -15.93
CA SER A 70 6.22 27.47 -15.37
C SER A 70 4.69 27.31 -15.34
N ASP A 71 4.11 26.36 -16.06
CA ASP A 71 2.67 26.03 -16.03
C ASP A 71 2.34 24.98 -14.95
N ALA A 72 3.36 24.42 -14.30
CA ALA A 72 3.22 23.37 -13.28
C ALA A 72 3.00 23.92 -11.85
N VAL A 73 3.20 25.23 -11.66
CA VAL A 73 3.01 25.90 -10.36
C VAL A 73 1.65 26.58 -10.33
N VAL A 74 0.80 26.13 -9.40
CA VAL A 74 -0.56 26.63 -9.21
C VAL A 74 -0.61 27.39 -7.89
N ALA A 75 -1.14 28.61 -7.89
CA ALA A 75 -1.36 29.34 -6.65
C ALA A 75 -2.45 28.64 -5.83
N TYR A 76 -2.27 28.54 -4.50
CA TYR A 76 -3.27 27.92 -3.62
C TYR A 76 -4.67 28.54 -3.81
N ALA A 77 -4.77 29.84 -4.10
CA ALA A 77 -6.04 30.52 -4.33
C ALA A 77 -6.77 30.07 -5.61
N ASP A 78 -6.03 29.56 -6.60
CA ASP A 78 -6.56 29.10 -7.89
C ASP A 78 -6.99 27.63 -7.85
N LEU A 79 -6.65 26.90 -6.78
CA LEU A 79 -7.17 25.55 -6.55
C LEU A 79 -8.68 25.58 -6.32
N ALA A 80 -9.35 24.59 -6.91
CA ALA A 80 -10.75 24.33 -6.64
C ALA A 80 -11.00 24.17 -5.11
N PRO A 81 -12.17 24.58 -4.59
CA PRO A 81 -12.42 24.59 -3.14
C PRO A 81 -12.23 23.24 -2.45
N ASP A 82 -12.60 22.15 -3.13
CA ASP A 82 -12.43 20.76 -2.73
C ASP A 82 -10.96 20.33 -2.77
N ALA A 83 -10.20 20.71 -3.81
CA ALA A 83 -8.75 20.52 -3.87
C ALA A 83 -8.02 21.24 -2.73
N ARG A 84 -8.44 22.46 -2.38
CA ARG A 84 -7.88 23.19 -1.22
C ARG A 84 -8.12 22.46 0.08
N ALA A 85 -9.36 22.02 0.31
CA ALA A 85 -9.70 21.27 1.52
C ALA A 85 -8.90 19.97 1.64
N ALA A 86 -8.66 19.27 0.53
CA ALA A 86 -7.80 18.09 0.51
C ALA A 86 -6.32 18.43 0.73
N PHE A 87 -5.81 19.48 0.11
CA PHE A 87 -4.44 19.97 0.37
C PHE A 87 -4.24 20.28 1.85
N ASP A 88 -5.15 21.04 2.45
CA ASP A 88 -5.10 21.41 3.87
C ASP A 88 -5.16 20.18 4.77
N ARG A 89 -6.08 19.26 4.48
CA ARG A 89 -6.19 18.00 5.23
C ARG A 89 -4.92 17.15 5.13
N ALA A 90 -4.31 17.05 3.95
CA ALA A 90 -3.06 16.31 3.77
C ALA A 90 -1.90 16.96 4.50
N ARG A 91 -1.78 18.29 4.42
CA ARG A 91 -0.76 19.05 5.14
C ARG A 91 -0.88 18.87 6.66
N ASP A 92 -2.10 18.92 7.19
CA ASP A 92 -2.37 18.83 8.63
C ASP A 92 -2.34 17.39 9.15
N ALA A 93 -2.33 16.39 8.26
CA ALA A 93 -2.28 14.99 8.63
C ALA A 93 -0.90 14.60 9.19
N PRO A 94 -0.85 13.63 10.12
CA PRO A 94 0.40 12.99 10.50
C PRO A 94 1.09 12.45 9.24
N GLU A 95 2.39 12.70 9.10
CA GLU A 95 3.20 12.30 7.94
C GLU A 95 2.89 13.06 6.63
N GLY A 96 2.06 14.09 6.66
CA GLY A 96 1.79 14.93 5.49
C GLY A 96 0.90 14.28 4.45
N GLY A 97 0.04 13.32 4.83
CA GLY A 97 -0.91 12.74 3.88
C GLY A 97 -2.04 11.94 4.49
N PHE A 98 -3.05 11.66 3.68
CA PHE A 98 -4.17 10.79 4.03
C PHE A 98 -4.58 9.93 2.84
N GLY A 99 -5.35 8.87 3.13
CA GLY A 99 -5.93 8.00 2.13
C GLY A 99 -7.46 7.95 2.27
N VAL A 100 -8.12 7.70 1.14
CA VAL A 100 -9.57 7.54 1.01
C VAL A 100 -9.81 6.22 0.29
N GLU A 101 -10.73 5.41 0.83
CA GLU A 101 -11.05 4.09 0.29
C GLU A 101 -12.35 4.12 -0.53
N ASP A 102 -13.25 5.04 -0.22
CA ASP A 102 -14.50 5.20 -0.96
C ASP A 102 -14.27 6.05 -2.24
N PRO A 103 -14.57 5.53 -3.45
CA PRO A 103 -14.47 6.30 -4.67
C PRO A 103 -15.32 7.58 -4.67
N ASP A 104 -16.44 7.60 -3.94
CA ASP A 104 -17.33 8.76 -3.86
C ASP A 104 -16.77 9.87 -2.94
N GLU A 105 -15.77 9.55 -2.12
CA GLU A 105 -15.04 10.52 -1.28
C GLU A 105 -13.82 11.13 -1.99
N ARG A 106 -13.56 10.75 -3.25
CA ARG A 106 -12.51 11.37 -4.06
C ARG A 106 -12.84 12.83 -4.35
N VAL A 107 -11.78 13.60 -4.49
CA VAL A 107 -11.89 14.99 -4.99
C VAL A 107 -11.96 14.96 -6.51
N ASP A 108 -13.12 15.26 -7.08
CA ASP A 108 -13.36 15.20 -8.53
C ASP A 108 -12.48 16.16 -9.34
N SER A 109 -12.05 17.26 -8.73
CA SER A 109 -11.16 18.22 -9.39
C SER A 109 -9.72 17.75 -9.54
N LEU A 110 -9.37 16.57 -9.00
CA LEU A 110 -8.00 16.03 -8.98
C LEU A 110 -7.89 14.73 -9.78
N SER A 111 -6.75 14.53 -10.42
CA SER A 111 -6.40 13.28 -11.10
C SER A 111 -5.77 12.28 -10.13
N TYR A 112 -6.05 10.99 -10.31
CA TYR A 112 -5.49 9.91 -9.48
C TYR A 112 -4.85 8.82 -10.35
N PRO A 113 -3.81 9.14 -11.13
CA PRO A 113 -3.05 8.12 -11.85
C PRO A 113 -2.36 7.17 -10.87
N THR A 114 -2.03 5.97 -11.34
CA THR A 114 -1.18 5.03 -10.59
C THR A 114 0.26 5.52 -10.50
N GLU A 115 0.71 6.22 -11.54
CA GLU A 115 2.05 6.82 -11.67
C GLU A 115 1.90 8.34 -11.89
N PRO A 116 1.99 9.16 -10.82
CA PRO A 116 1.78 10.59 -10.95
C PRO A 116 2.91 11.31 -11.67
N THR A 117 2.55 12.34 -12.42
CA THR A 117 3.46 13.23 -13.16
C THR A 117 3.00 14.69 -12.97
N LEU A 118 3.88 15.66 -13.27
CA LEU A 118 3.53 17.07 -13.13
C LEU A 118 2.31 17.43 -14.00
N GLY A 119 1.27 18.00 -13.38
CA GLY A 119 0.00 18.30 -14.01
C GLY A 119 -1.00 17.12 -14.06
N ASP A 120 -0.55 15.90 -13.77
CA ASP A 120 -1.39 14.70 -13.68
C ASP A 120 -1.08 13.90 -12.42
N GLY A 121 -1.81 14.18 -11.35
CA GLY A 121 -1.58 13.56 -10.05
C GLY A 121 -0.41 14.16 -9.25
N LEU A 122 0.30 15.15 -9.78
CA LEU A 122 1.26 15.96 -9.04
C LEU A 122 1.08 17.44 -9.41
N LEU A 123 0.83 18.28 -8.41
CA LEU A 123 0.70 19.72 -8.54
C LEU A 123 1.74 20.42 -7.66
N ILE A 124 2.37 21.48 -8.15
CA ILE A 124 3.21 22.35 -7.31
C ILE A 124 2.35 23.51 -6.82
N VAL A 125 2.00 23.48 -5.54
CA VAL A 125 1.10 24.47 -4.93
C VAL A 125 1.93 25.52 -4.23
N GLU A 126 1.77 26.78 -4.64
CA GLU A 126 2.37 27.93 -3.95
C GLU A 126 1.39 28.50 -2.91
N ARG A 127 1.84 28.56 -1.66
CA ARG A 127 1.07 29.09 -0.53
C ARG A 127 1.98 29.85 0.42
N ASP A 128 1.60 31.07 0.77
CA ASP A 128 2.32 31.91 1.74
C ASP A 128 3.81 32.12 1.37
N GLY A 129 4.15 32.10 0.08
CA GLY A 129 5.52 32.22 -0.44
C GLY A 129 6.34 30.93 -0.39
N GLU A 130 5.75 29.82 0.06
CA GLU A 130 6.36 28.50 0.08
C GLU A 130 5.72 27.59 -0.98
N ARG A 131 6.51 26.64 -1.50
CA ARG A 131 6.06 25.69 -2.51
C ARG A 131 5.93 24.30 -1.92
N TYR A 132 4.86 23.64 -2.30
CA TYR A 132 4.50 22.30 -1.85
C TYR A 132 4.24 21.40 -3.04
N GLU A 133 4.76 20.20 -2.99
CA GLU A 133 4.33 19.13 -3.88
C GLU A 133 3.05 18.51 -3.32
N PHE A 134 1.98 18.61 -4.09
CA PHE A 134 0.71 17.96 -3.79
C PHE A 134 0.51 16.78 -4.73
N TRP A 135 0.65 15.58 -4.19
CA TRP A 135 0.56 14.33 -4.92
C TRP A 135 -0.80 13.66 -4.66
N THR A 136 -1.43 13.22 -5.75
CA THR A 136 -2.65 12.42 -5.76
C THR A 136 -2.46 11.18 -6.62
N ARG A 137 -2.70 10.01 -6.04
CA ARG A 137 -2.51 8.74 -6.78
C ARG A 137 -3.48 7.65 -6.35
N THR A 138 -3.70 6.71 -7.26
CA THR A 138 -4.37 5.44 -6.95
C THR A 138 -3.33 4.41 -6.53
N VAL A 139 -3.53 3.78 -5.38
CA VAL A 139 -2.73 2.66 -4.88
C VAL A 139 -3.63 1.44 -4.83
N GLU A 140 -3.23 0.37 -5.52
CA GLU A 140 -3.90 -0.92 -5.40
C GLU A 140 -3.48 -1.57 -4.07
N ARG A 141 -4.45 -1.81 -3.18
CA ARG A 141 -4.21 -2.58 -1.96
C ARG A 141 -4.70 -4.01 -2.11
N GLU A 142 -4.00 -4.93 -1.46
CA GLU A 142 -4.51 -6.28 -1.26
C GLU A 142 -5.86 -6.21 -0.52
N PRO A 143 -6.88 -6.96 -0.96
CA PRO A 143 -8.19 -6.90 -0.34
C PRO A 143 -8.10 -7.26 1.15
N GLY A 144 -8.72 -6.48 2.04
CA GLY A 144 -8.65 -6.72 3.49
C GLY A 144 -9.12 -8.12 3.91
N ALA A 145 -9.99 -8.76 3.12
CA ALA A 145 -10.40 -10.15 3.30
C ALA A 145 -9.24 -11.16 3.12
N VAL A 146 -8.32 -10.89 2.20
CA VAL A 146 -7.10 -11.69 1.94
C VAL A 146 -6.14 -11.57 3.12
N VAL A 147 -5.97 -10.34 3.64
CA VAL A 147 -5.14 -10.08 4.83
C VAL A 147 -5.73 -10.77 6.06
N ALA A 148 -7.03 -10.64 6.30
CA ALA A 148 -7.70 -11.30 7.42
C ALA A 148 -7.63 -12.83 7.30
N GLN A 149 -7.84 -13.39 6.11
CA GLN A 149 -7.68 -14.82 5.87
C GLN A 149 -6.26 -15.27 6.22
N ARG A 150 -5.22 -14.54 5.78
CA ARG A 150 -3.83 -14.89 6.08
C ARG A 150 -3.52 -14.80 7.58
N VAL A 151 -4.01 -13.77 8.26
CA VAL A 151 -3.77 -13.56 9.70
C VAL A 151 -4.50 -14.59 10.57
N PHE A 152 -5.66 -15.10 10.15
CA PHE A 152 -6.44 -16.05 10.96
C PHE A 152 -6.31 -17.52 10.53
N LEU A 153 -6.32 -17.85 9.23
CA LEU A 153 -6.21 -19.25 8.78
C LEU A 153 -4.81 -19.80 9.03
N GLN A 154 -3.77 -18.99 8.84
CA GLN A 154 -2.38 -19.47 8.92
C GLN A 154 -2.00 -19.92 10.35
N PRO A 155 -2.31 -19.15 11.42
CA PRO A 155 -2.07 -19.62 12.79
C PRO A 155 -2.93 -20.82 13.19
N VAL A 156 -4.18 -20.88 12.74
CA VAL A 156 -5.09 -22.00 13.04
C VAL A 156 -4.61 -23.29 12.36
N ALA A 157 -4.25 -23.23 11.08
CA ALA A 157 -3.72 -24.38 10.35
C ALA A 157 -2.41 -24.88 10.98
N PHE A 158 -1.53 -23.97 11.39
CA PHE A 158 -0.32 -24.30 12.14
C PHE A 158 -0.63 -24.99 13.47
N LEU A 159 -1.58 -24.47 14.25
CA LEU A 159 -1.97 -25.04 15.55
C LEU A 159 -2.57 -26.44 15.38
N VAL A 160 -3.43 -26.65 14.39
CA VAL A 160 -3.98 -27.96 14.06
C VAL A 160 -2.88 -28.93 13.65
N GLY A 161 -1.94 -28.49 12.81
CA GLY A 161 -0.77 -29.28 12.42
C GLY A 161 0.08 -29.70 13.62
N PHE A 162 0.37 -28.76 14.52
CA PHE A 162 1.11 -29.02 15.75
C PHE A 162 0.41 -30.06 16.63
N LEU A 163 -0.89 -29.91 16.86
CA LEU A 163 -1.67 -30.86 17.67
C LEU A 163 -1.71 -32.26 17.04
N ALA A 164 -1.78 -32.35 15.71
CA ALA A 164 -1.72 -33.63 15.00
C ALA A 164 -0.37 -34.34 15.20
N VAL A 165 0.75 -33.60 15.17
CA VAL A 165 2.09 -34.16 15.46
C VAL A 165 2.16 -34.67 16.90
N VAL A 166 1.69 -33.88 17.89
CA VAL A 166 1.68 -34.28 19.30
C VAL A 166 0.83 -35.53 19.52
N ALA A 167 -0.36 -35.58 18.92
CA ALA A 167 -1.24 -36.74 18.98
C ALA A 167 -0.59 -37.99 18.35
N GLY A 168 0.06 -37.83 17.19
CA GLY A 168 0.81 -38.90 16.53
C GLY A 168 1.94 -39.45 17.40
N ALA A 169 2.72 -38.58 18.04
CA ALA A 169 3.78 -38.97 18.97
C ALA A 169 3.24 -39.72 20.20
N ALA A 170 2.16 -39.22 20.80
CA ALA A 170 1.52 -39.85 21.96
C ALA A 170 0.96 -41.26 21.63
N VAL A 171 0.32 -41.41 20.47
CA VAL A 171 -0.20 -42.72 19.99
C VAL A 171 0.94 -43.69 19.71
N GLY A 172 2.04 -43.22 19.11
CA GLY A 172 3.24 -44.02 18.89
C GLY A 172 3.88 -44.51 20.19
N LEU A 173 3.99 -43.64 21.20
CA LEU A 173 4.53 -43.98 22.52
C LEU A 173 3.65 -45.01 23.24
N ARG A 174 2.32 -44.84 23.19
CA ARG A 174 1.36 -45.77 23.80
C ARG A 174 1.39 -47.16 23.15
N GLY A 175 1.58 -47.22 21.83
CA GLY A 175 1.74 -48.49 21.11
C GLY A 175 3.02 -49.24 21.49
N ARG A 176 4.08 -48.52 21.88
CA ARG A 176 5.34 -49.11 22.36
C ARG A 176 5.22 -49.65 23.78
N LEU A 177 4.51 -48.94 24.67
CA LEU A 177 4.31 -49.33 26.07
C LEU A 177 3.27 -50.44 26.26
N ALA A 178 2.32 -50.61 25.34
CA ALA A 178 1.29 -51.65 25.39
C ALA A 178 1.67 -52.94 24.63
N GLY A 179 2.87 -52.99 24.07
CA GLY A 179 3.39 -54.12 23.29
C GLY A 179 4.44 -54.97 24.00
N GLU A 180 4.71 -54.68 25.28
CA GLU A 180 5.47 -55.55 26.21
C GLU A 180 4.51 -56.42 27.04
#